data_AF-A0ABD1DLT4-F1
#
_entry.id   AF-A0ABD1DLT4-F1
#
_cell.length_a   1.000
_cell.length_b   1.000
_cell.length_c   1.000
_cell.angle_alpha   90.00
_cell.angle_beta   90.00
_cell.angle_gamma   90.00
#
_symmetry.space_group_name_H-M   'P 1'
#
loop_
_entity.id
_entity.type
_entity.pdbx_description
1 polymer ?
#
loop_
_entity_poly.entity_id
_entity_poly.type
_entity_poly.pdbx_seq_one_letter_code
_entity_poly.pdbx_strand_id
1 'polypeptide(L)'
;MEKPVEKRTLKVTIIWEKNRRDHLVIACSDQFFTLFANLEQELLERFPELIRCVGRKYFYTDEHGDEITLLAAKDLQNFRISWAGLQCGRIFVRARPEASPSWLSIAFLFGL
;
A
#
# COMPACT_ATOMS: atom_id res chain seq x y z
N MET A 1 -35.68 9.46 -2.37
CA MET A 1 -34.94 9.39 -1.10
C MET A 1 -33.55 8.82 -1.42
N GLU A 2 -32.60 9.69 -1.77
CA GLU A 2 -31.21 9.28 -1.94
C GLU A 2 -30.64 8.97 -0.55
N LYS A 3 -30.25 7.71 -0.32
CA LYS A 3 -29.51 7.36 0.88
C LYS A 3 -28.20 8.15 0.87
N PRO A 4 -27.82 8.84 1.96
CA PRO A 4 -26.54 9.52 2.01
C PRO A 4 -25.45 8.48 1.78
N VAL A 5 -24.67 8.66 0.70
CA VAL A 5 -23.47 7.87 0.46
C VAL A 5 -22.53 8.21 1.61
N GLU A 6 -22.40 7.32 2.59
CA GLU A 6 -21.40 7.44 3.65
C GLU A 6 -20.04 7.57 2.97
N LYS A 7 -19.52 8.80 2.93
CA LYS A 7 -18.18 9.06 2.41
C LYS A 7 -17.20 8.55 3.44
N ARG A 8 -16.66 7.36 3.20
CA ARG A 8 -15.59 6.80 4.02
C ARG A 8 -14.24 7.19 3.44
N THR A 9 -13.25 7.36 4.30
CA THR A 9 -11.90 7.78 3.89
C THR A 9 -10.90 6.67 4.12
N LEU A 10 -9.96 6.48 3.20
CA LEU A 10 -8.83 5.58 3.34
C LEU A 10 -7.56 6.41 3.44
N LYS A 11 -6.87 6.30 4.58
CA LYS A 11 -5.55 6.86 4.76
C LYS A 11 -4.50 5.82 4.38
N VAL A 12 -3.78 6.07 3.30
CA VAL A 12 -2.64 5.28 2.89
C VAL A 12 -1.37 5.93 3.43
N THR A 13 -0.50 5.14 4.06
CA THR A 13 0.81 5.60 4.52
C THR A 13 1.90 4.80 3.81
N ILE A 14 2.70 5.49 3.02
CA ILE A 14 3.85 4.90 2.34
C ILE A 14 5.05 5.00 3.27
N ILE A 15 5.64 3.86 3.60
CA ILE A 15 6.84 3.73 4.42
C ILE A 15 7.98 3.40 3.46
N TRP A 16 8.86 4.38 3.24
CA TRP A 16 10.04 4.24 2.41
C TRP A 16 11.22 3.71 3.24
N GLU A 17 12.25 3.17 2.57
CA GLU A 17 13.56 2.97 3.21
C GLU A 17 14.09 4.31 3.76
N LYS A 18 14.79 4.26 4.91
CA LYS A 18 15.31 5.42 5.67
C LYS A 18 14.27 6.25 6.44
N ASN A 19 13.17 5.64 6.89
CA ASN A 19 12.16 6.28 7.76
C ASN A 19 11.40 7.47 7.14
N ARG A 20 11.50 7.73 5.83
CA ARG A 20 10.59 8.67 5.16
C ARG A 20 9.20 8.07 5.11
N ARG A 21 8.19 8.86 5.48
CA ARG A 21 6.78 8.47 5.42
C ARG A 21 6.00 9.50 4.64
N ASP A 22 5.30 9.05 3.61
CA ASP A 22 4.33 9.88 2.89
C ASP A 22 2.91 9.41 3.22
N HIS A 23 1.97 10.34 3.18
CA HIS A 23 0.57 10.07 3.50
C HIS A 23 -0.33 10.51 2.36
N LEU A 24 -1.31 9.66 2.04
CA LEU A 24 -2.37 9.94 1.09
C LEU A 24 -3.71 9.67 1.74
N VAL A 25 -4.68 10.54 1.50
CA VAL A 25 -6.06 10.31 1.90
C VAL A 25 -6.90 10.19 0.64
N ILE A 26 -7.52 9.04 0.46
CA ILE A 26 -8.40 8.74 -0.67
C ILE A 26 -9.82 8.71 -0.12
N ALA A 27 -10.74 9.40 -0.82
CA ALA A 27 -12.17 9.23 -0.57
C ALA A 27 -12.62 7.92 -1.21
N CYS A 28 -13.05 6.95 -0.41
CA CYS A 28 -13.36 5.61 -0.90
C CYS A 28 -14.86 5.34 -0.76
N SER A 29 -15.47 4.90 -1.86
CA SER A 29 -16.81 4.30 -1.85
C SER A 29 -16.70 2.79 -1.68
N ASP A 30 -17.81 2.10 -1.43
CA ASP A 30 -17.82 0.63 -1.37
C ASP A 30 -17.28 -0.04 -2.65
N GLN A 31 -17.41 0.63 -3.81
CA GLN A 31 -16.89 0.15 -5.09
C GLN A 31 -15.35 0.20 -5.17
N PHE A 32 -14.70 1.03 -4.36
CA PHE A 32 -13.25 1.15 -4.32
C PHE A 32 -12.57 -0.16 -3.85
N PHE A 33 -13.24 -0.93 -2.98
CA PHE A 33 -12.74 -2.20 -2.45
C PHE A 33 -12.90 -3.38 -3.40
N THR A 34 -13.63 -3.19 -4.50
CA THR A 34 -13.90 -4.26 -5.47
C THR A 34 -12.66 -4.61 -6.28
N LEU A 35 -11.75 -3.65 -6.49
CA LEU A 35 -10.56 -3.81 -7.33
C LEU A 35 -9.33 -3.21 -6.65
N PHE A 36 -8.47 -4.06 -6.10
CA PHE A 36 -7.15 -3.65 -5.56
C PHE A 36 -6.33 -2.84 -6.57
N ALA A 37 -6.49 -3.15 -7.87
CA ALA A 37 -5.85 -2.45 -8.96
C ALA A 37 -6.14 -0.93 -8.95
N ASN A 38 -7.33 -0.50 -8.51
CA ASN A 38 -7.67 0.92 -8.44
C ASN A 38 -6.85 1.65 -7.38
N LEU A 39 -6.65 1.00 -6.21
CA LEU A 39 -5.80 1.53 -5.15
C LEU A 39 -4.34 1.62 -5.61
N GLU A 40 -3.83 0.57 -6.25
CA GLU A 40 -2.45 0.58 -6.77
C GLU A 40 -2.28 1.66 -7.85
N GLN A 41 -3.21 1.77 -8.80
CA GLN A 41 -3.14 2.79 -9.84
C GLN A 41 -3.12 4.20 -9.25
N GLU A 42 -4.04 4.52 -8.32
CA GLU A 42 -4.10 5.86 -7.72
C GLU A 42 -2.82 6.18 -6.90
N LEU A 43 -2.23 5.18 -6.25
CA LEU A 43 -0.95 5.33 -5.57
C LEU A 43 0.20 5.58 -6.55
N LEU A 44 0.25 4.89 -7.68
CA LEU A 44 1.28 5.08 -8.69
C LEU A 44 1.14 6.43 -9.41
N GLU A 45 -0.08 6.91 -9.62
CA GLU A 45 -0.34 8.25 -10.19
C GLU A 45 0.09 9.36 -9.23
N ARG A 46 -0.16 9.21 -7.92
CA ARG A 46 0.23 10.20 -6.90
C ARG A 46 1.70 10.10 -6.50
N PHE A 47 2.27 8.91 -6.51
CA PHE A 47 3.65 8.62 -6.12
C PHE A 47 4.32 7.80 -7.22
N PRO A 48 4.70 8.41 -8.35
CA PRO A 48 5.37 7.70 -9.44
C PRO A 48 6.72 7.09 -9.03
N GLU A 49 7.32 7.57 -7.93
CA GLU A 49 8.48 6.95 -7.27
C GLU A 49 8.24 5.47 -6.91
N LEU A 50 6.99 5.08 -6.61
CA LEU A 50 6.61 3.70 -6.31
C LEU A 50 6.84 2.76 -7.50
N ILE A 51 6.78 3.24 -8.75
CA ILE A 51 7.01 2.42 -9.96
C ILE A 51 8.42 1.81 -9.93
N ARG A 52 9.40 2.57 -9.42
CA ARG A 52 10.81 2.15 -9.28
C ARG A 52 11.08 1.34 -8.03
N CYS A 53 10.04 1.00 -7.25
CA CYS A 53 10.18 0.18 -6.06
C CYS A 53 9.95 -1.29 -6.39
N VAL A 54 10.86 -2.13 -5.95
CA VAL A 54 10.76 -3.60 -6.05
C VAL A 54 10.23 -4.18 -4.74
N GLY A 55 9.36 -5.18 -4.83
CA GLY A 55 8.83 -5.87 -3.66
C GLY A 55 7.93 -5.02 -2.77
N ARG A 56 7.09 -4.14 -3.36
CA ARG A 56 6.11 -3.33 -2.63
C ARG A 56 5.17 -4.24 -1.84
N LYS A 57 5.03 -3.99 -0.54
CA LYS A 57 4.14 -4.75 0.34
C LYS A 57 3.03 -3.86 0.85
N TYR A 58 1.79 -4.23 0.57
CA TYR A 58 0.60 -3.55 1.06
C TYR A 58 0.08 -4.33 2.26
N PHE A 59 -0.20 -3.63 3.36
CA PHE A 59 -0.69 -4.28 4.57
C PHE A 59 -1.56 -3.33 5.38
N TYR A 60 -2.40 -3.89 6.25
CA TYR A 60 -3.10 -3.13 7.28
C TYR A 60 -2.80 -3.76 8.64
N THR A 61 -3.16 -3.04 9.69
CA THR A 61 -3.09 -3.55 11.06
C THR A 61 -4.50 -3.89 11.49
N ASP A 62 -4.72 -5.12 11.96
CA ASP A 62 -6.02 -5.54 12.47
C ASP A 62 -6.29 -4.98 13.88
N GLU A 63 -7.38 -5.43 14.51
CA GLU A 63 -7.77 -5.03 15.86
C GLU A 63 -6.81 -5.52 16.96
N HIS A 64 -6.01 -6.55 16.68
CA HIS A 64 -5.04 -7.13 17.60
C HIS A 64 -3.64 -6.51 17.46
N GLY A 65 -3.41 -5.72 16.41
CA GLY A 65 -2.11 -5.13 16.12
C GLY A 65 -1.29 -5.93 15.11
N ASP A 66 -1.85 -6.98 14.52
CA ASP A 66 -1.14 -7.85 13.59
C ASP A 66 -1.09 -7.24 12.18
N GLU A 67 0.08 -7.36 11.52
CA GLU A 67 0.28 -6.90 10.15
C GLU A 67 -0.33 -7.90 9.15
N ILE A 68 -1.51 -7.59 8.62
CA ILE A 68 -2.17 -8.39 7.60
C ILE A 68 -1.80 -7.89 6.21
N THR A 69 -1.17 -8.75 5.42
CA THR A 69 -0.71 -8.41 4.07
C THR A 69 -1.85 -8.53 3.07
N LEU A 70 -2.04 -7.51 2.23
CA LEU A 70 -3.01 -7.49 1.15
C LEU A 70 -2.36 -8.09 -0.10
N LEU A 71 -2.65 -9.36 -0.39
CA LEU A 71 -2.11 -10.07 -1.55
C LEU A 71 -3.19 -10.35 -2.60
N ALA A 72 -4.45 -10.46 -2.18
CA ALA A 72 -5.57 -10.76 -3.03
C ALA A 72 -6.80 -9.90 -2.70
N ALA A 73 -7.77 -9.87 -3.62
CA ALA A 73 -9.05 -9.19 -3.41
C ALA A 73 -9.79 -9.69 -2.16
N LYS A 74 -9.58 -10.95 -1.75
CA LYS A 74 -10.14 -11.51 -0.50
C LYS A 74 -9.62 -10.77 0.74
N ASP A 75 -8.35 -10.36 0.75
CA ASP A 75 -7.74 -9.66 1.88
C ASP A 75 -8.31 -8.24 2.03
N LEU A 76 -8.68 -7.61 0.90
CA LEU A 76 -9.42 -6.34 0.92
C LEU A 76 -10.83 -6.50 1.47
N GLN A 77 -11.51 -7.61 1.21
CA GLN A 77 -12.81 -7.89 1.83
C GLN A 77 -12.66 -8.07 3.35
N ASN A 78 -11.63 -8.78 3.80
CA ASN A 78 -11.33 -8.91 5.23
C ASN A 78 -11.01 -7.55 5.85
N PHE A 79 -10.20 -6.73 5.19
CA PHE A 79 -9.95 -5.34 5.58
C PHE A 79 -11.24 -4.52 5.67
N ARG A 80 -12.14 -4.66 4.70
CA ARG A 80 -13.44 -3.97 4.70
C ARG A 80 -14.30 -4.38 5.89
N ILE A 81 -14.29 -5.66 6.25
CA ILE A 81 -15.00 -6.19 7.43
C ILE A 81 -14.38 -5.64 8.71
N SER A 82 -13.04 -5.69 8.87
CA SER A 82 -12.36 -5.10 10.03
C SER A 82 -12.54 -3.59 10.14
N TRP A 83 -12.82 -2.94 9.01
CA TRP A 83 -13.08 -1.50 8.89
C TRP A 83 -14.58 -1.15 9.00
N ALA A 84 -15.48 -2.14 9.08
CA ALA A 84 -16.91 -1.90 9.15
C ALA A 84 -17.29 -1.21 10.46
N GLY A 85 -17.54 0.10 10.40
CA GLY A 85 -17.90 0.94 11.56
C GLY A 85 -16.90 2.05 11.89
N LEU A 86 -15.76 2.12 11.19
CA LEU A 86 -14.80 3.22 11.34
C LEU A 86 -14.93 4.22 10.19
N GLN A 87 -14.77 5.52 10.49
CA GLN A 87 -14.83 6.58 9.47
C GLN A 87 -13.57 6.63 8.57
N CYS A 88 -12.44 6.11 9.06
CA CYS A 88 -11.15 6.18 8.38
C CYS A 88 -10.41 4.84 8.44
N GLY A 89 -10.21 4.23 7.27
CA GLY A 89 -9.41 3.01 7.12
C GLY A 89 -7.94 3.35 6.98
N ARG A 90 -7.04 2.47 7.41
CA ARG A 90 -5.59 2.70 7.30
C ARG A 90 -4.93 1.54 6.57
N ILE A 91 -4.21 1.86 5.50
CA ILE A 91 -3.35 0.93 4.77
C ILE A 91 -1.93 1.47 4.78
N PHE A 92 -0.97 0.58 4.89
CA PHE A 92 0.45 0.86 4.84
C PHE A 92 1.06 0.22 3.60
N VAL A 93 1.98 0.94 2.97
CA VAL A 93 2.72 0.47 1.80
C VAL A 93 4.19 0.53 2.13
N ARG A 94 4.84 -0.62 2.26
CA ARG A 94 6.29 -0.70 2.41
C ARG A 94 6.89 -0.69 1.02
N ALA A 95 7.58 0.39 0.67
CA ALA A 95 8.19 0.58 -0.63
C ALA A 95 9.72 0.58 -0.48
N ARG A 96 10.36 -0.38 -1.16
CA ARG A 96 11.81 -0.44 -1.24
C ARG A 96 12.24 0.10 -2.60
N PRO A 97 12.93 1.25 -2.68
CA PRO A 97 13.52 1.68 -3.94
C PRO A 97 14.36 0.53 -4.52
N GLU A 98 14.27 0.29 -5.82
CA GLU A 98 15.27 -0.51 -6.50
C GLU A 98 16.61 0.13 -6.18
N ALA A 99 17.40 -0.55 -5.36
CA ALA A 99 18.73 -0.07 -5.01
C ALA A 99 19.42 0.22 -6.32
N SER A 100 19.87 1.47 -6.51
CA SER A 100 20.77 1.80 -7.61
C SER A 100 21.81 0.69 -7.64
N PRO A 101 21.98 -0.02 -8.77
CA PRO A 101 22.77 -1.24 -8.80
C PRO A 101 24.11 -0.88 -8.20
N SER A 102 24.41 -1.40 -7.01
CA SER A 102 25.74 -1.29 -6.45
C SER A 102 26.60 -2.08 -7.41
N TRP A 103 27.27 -1.39 -8.33
CA TRP A 103 28.24 -1.90 -9.31
C TRP A 103 29.48 -2.55 -8.63
N LEU A 104 29.35 -2.97 -7.37
CA LEU A 104 30.38 -3.55 -6.51
C LEU A 104 30.08 -5.02 -6.15
N SER A 105 29.44 -5.77 -7.04
CA SER A 105 29.55 -7.24 -7.05
C SER A 105 30.36 -7.76 -8.25
N ILE A 106 31.19 -6.92 -8.87
CA ILE A 106 32.36 -7.41 -9.62
C ILE A 106 33.49 -7.60 -8.60
N ALA A 107 33.34 -8.58 -7.72
CA ALA A 107 34.52 -9.24 -7.19
C ALA A 107 35.01 -10.15 -8.32
N PHE A 108 36.00 -9.64 -9.05
CA PHE A 108 36.87 -10.37 -9.97
C PHE A 108 37.14 -11.78 -9.43
N LEU A 109 36.55 -12.80 -10.07
CA LEU A 109 37.09 -14.16 -10.06
C LEU A 109 37.90 -14.35 -11.35
N PHE A 110 38.86 -13.45 -11.58
CA PHE A 110 40.02 -13.75 -12.41
C PHE A 110 41.23 -13.83 -11.47
N GLY A 111 41.73 -15.04 -11.29
CA GLY A 111 43.01 -15.33 -10.63
C GLY A 111 42.94 -16.67 -9.91
N LEU A 112 43.82 -17.63 -10.17
CA LEU A 112 44.87 -17.81 -11.17
C LEU A 112 45.16 -19.31 -11.16
#